data_AF-A0A6J6CJJ6-F1
#
_entry.id   AF-A0A6J6CJJ6-F1
#
_cell.length_a   1.000
_cell.length_b   1.000
_cell.length_c   1.000
_cell.angle_alpha   90.00
_cell.angle_beta   90.00
_cell.angle_gamma   90.00
#
_symmetry.space_group_name_H-M   'P 1'
#
loop_
_entity.id
_entity.type
_entity.pdbx_description
1 polymer ?
#
loop_
_entity_poly.entity_id
_entity_poly.type
_entity_poly.pdbx_seq_one_letter_code
_entity_poly.pdbx_strand_id
1 'polypeptide(L)'
;MSIISTLLAAGDPSQSPHWFIPKRFELIYGGLASVIIISALAKFAGPMAKKALTDRTEKIQNEIDSARNAKASAEQEAVQIRTALGDIDKERSRILAEADQQAAALLAEGRVRIDAEMKDIEAKAMSDIANASSRVGDELRAEIVRLSAIATDRVVRTALDDRAQQNLIEDFISKVGVSR
;
A
#
# COMPACT_ATOMS: atom_id res chain seq x y z
N MET A 1 80.80 -100.47 13.69
CA MET A 1 79.87 -101.53 14.10
C MET A 1 78.92 -100.91 15.12
N SER A 2 77.94 -100.10 14.68
CA SER A 2 76.56 -100.53 14.37
C SER A 2 76.06 -101.44 15.51
N ILE A 3 75.18 -101.02 16.44
CA ILE A 3 73.72 -100.97 16.24
C ILE A 3 73.01 -100.04 17.30
N ILE A 4 73.73 -99.25 18.12
CA ILE A 4 73.11 -98.52 19.27
C ILE A 4 72.79 -97.03 18.95
N SER A 5 72.47 -96.70 17.69
CA SER A 5 72.15 -95.32 17.28
C SER A 5 70.65 -95.05 17.07
N THR A 6 69.77 -96.00 17.42
CA THR A 6 68.32 -95.92 17.09
C THR A 6 67.36 -95.85 18.28
N LEU A 7 67.83 -95.78 19.53
CA LEU A 7 66.94 -95.74 20.71
C LEU A 7 66.90 -94.40 21.45
N LEU A 8 67.75 -93.43 21.10
CA LEU A 8 67.77 -92.10 21.74
C LEU A 8 67.10 -91.02 20.87
N ALA A 9 66.00 -91.38 20.22
CA ALA A 9 65.06 -90.46 19.57
C ALA A 9 63.67 -90.46 20.26
N ALA A 10 63.61 -90.97 21.49
CA ALA A 10 62.43 -90.84 22.34
C ALA A 10 62.54 -89.51 23.10
N GLY A 11 61.86 -88.49 22.58
CA GLY A 11 61.65 -87.23 23.28
C GLY A 11 60.95 -87.46 24.63
N ASP A 12 61.50 -86.84 25.66
CA ASP A 12 61.10 -86.91 27.06
C ASP A 12 59.59 -86.59 27.27
N PRO A 13 58.79 -87.46 27.93
CA PRO A 13 57.36 -87.27 28.16
C PRO A 13 57.01 -86.30 29.31
N SER A 14 57.98 -85.58 29.88
CA SER A 14 57.78 -84.67 31.03
C SER A 14 57.83 -83.16 30.71
N GLN A 15 57.73 -82.76 29.43
CA GLN A 15 57.53 -81.36 29.06
C GLN A 15 56.07 -80.95 29.27
N SER A 16 55.82 -80.11 30.28
CA SER A 16 54.53 -79.42 30.46
C SER A 16 54.20 -78.62 29.20
N PRO A 17 52.96 -78.64 28.65
CA PRO A 17 52.62 -77.79 27.52
C PRO A 17 52.87 -76.32 27.87
N HIS A 18 53.84 -75.68 27.21
CA HIS A 18 54.04 -74.24 27.35
C HIS A 18 52.77 -73.53 26.89
N TRP A 19 51.99 -73.04 27.85
CA TRP A 19 50.69 -72.38 27.66
C TRP A 19 50.69 -71.30 26.57
N PHE A 20 51.83 -70.63 26.39
CA PHE A 20 51.94 -69.50 25.47
C PHE A 20 52.34 -69.89 24.04
N ILE A 21 52.97 -71.05 23.81
CA ILE A 21 53.50 -71.43 22.49
C ILE A 21 52.85 -72.75 22.04
N PRO A 22 51.78 -72.68 21.22
CA PRO A 22 51.13 -73.87 20.69
C PRO A 22 52.08 -74.65 19.78
N LYS A 23 51.80 -75.94 19.58
CA LYS A 23 52.62 -76.81 18.71
C LYS A 23 52.70 -76.19 17.31
N ARG A 24 53.89 -76.25 16.68
CA ARG A 24 54.17 -75.62 15.37
C ARG A 24 53.14 -75.92 14.29
N PHE A 25 52.56 -77.13 14.29
CA PHE A 25 51.51 -77.52 13.36
C PHE A 25 50.17 -76.81 13.63
N GLU A 26 49.74 -76.67 14.88
CA GLU A 26 48.49 -75.98 15.25
C GLU A 26 48.55 -74.49 14.90
N LEU A 27 49.72 -73.86 15.03
CA LEU A 27 49.93 -72.47 14.62
C LEU A 27 49.78 -72.29 13.10
N ILE A 28 50.25 -73.26 12.30
CA ILE A 28 50.16 -73.21 10.84
C ILE A 28 48.71 -73.39 10.38
N TYR A 29 48.00 -74.42 10.85
CA TYR A 29 46.61 -74.67 10.47
C TYR A 29 45.65 -73.60 11.04
N GLY A 30 45.86 -73.19 12.30
CA GLY A 30 45.10 -72.12 12.94
C GLY A 30 45.33 -70.77 12.26
N GLY A 31 46.59 -70.43 11.96
CA GLY A 31 46.94 -69.21 11.22
C GLY A 31 46.33 -69.21 9.81
N LEU A 32 46.38 -70.33 9.09
CA LEU A 32 45.75 -70.46 7.77
C LEU A 32 44.23 -70.27 7.86
N ALA A 33 43.57 -70.88 8.84
CA ALA A 33 42.13 -70.70 9.07
C ALA A 33 41.79 -69.24 9.42
N SER A 34 42.57 -68.59 10.29
CA SER A 34 42.40 -67.17 10.62
C SER A 34 42.56 -66.27 9.39
N VAL A 35 43.56 -66.51 8.54
CA VAL A 35 43.78 -65.74 7.31
C VAL A 35 42.61 -65.91 6.33
N ILE A 36 42.08 -67.12 6.18
CA ILE A 36 40.91 -67.38 5.32
C ILE A 36 39.68 -66.62 5.84
N ILE A 37 39.40 -66.68 7.14
CA ILE A 37 38.26 -65.99 7.75
C ILE A 37 38.41 -64.47 7.66
N ILE A 38 39.59 -63.93 7.97
CA ILE A 38 39.88 -62.48 7.88
C ILE A 38 39.73 -62.01 6.43
N SER A 39 40.23 -62.79 5.46
CA SER A 39 40.10 -62.46 4.04
C SER A 39 38.64 -62.49 3.56
N ALA A 40 37.85 -63.47 4.01
CA ALA A 40 36.42 -63.52 3.73
C ALA A 40 35.68 -62.32 4.35
N LEU A 41 35.95 -61.99 5.62
CA LEU A 41 35.36 -60.82 6.29
C LEU A 41 35.75 -59.50 5.60
N ALA A 42 37.02 -59.32 5.23
CA ALA A 42 37.46 -58.13 4.51
C ALA A 42 36.76 -58.01 3.15
N LYS A 43 36.56 -59.13 2.44
CA LYS A 43 35.91 -59.15 1.12
C LYS A 43 34.39 -58.93 1.20
N PHE A 44 33.70 -59.46 2.21
CA PHE A 44 32.24 -59.37 2.33
C PHE A 44 31.76 -58.23 3.24
N ALA A 45 32.35 -58.04 4.42
CA ALA A 45 31.95 -56.99 5.37
C ALA A 45 32.62 -55.64 5.09
N GLY A 46 33.85 -55.64 4.56
CA GLY A 46 34.57 -54.44 4.15
C GLY A 46 33.79 -53.50 3.21
N PRO A 47 33.22 -53.98 2.08
CA PRO A 47 32.44 -53.11 1.19
C PRO A 47 31.17 -52.55 1.86
N MET A 48 30.51 -53.33 2.73
CA MET A 48 29.31 -52.87 3.45
C MET A 48 29.65 -51.76 4.46
N ALA A 49 30.73 -51.91 5.22
CA ALA A 49 31.20 -50.89 6.15
C ALA A 49 31.64 -49.60 5.43
N LYS A 50 32.38 -49.72 4.32
CA LYS A 50 32.77 -48.57 3.50
C LYS A 50 31.55 -47.84 2.95
N LYS A 51 30.56 -48.56 2.42
CA LYS A 51 29.32 -47.98 1.92
C LYS A 51 28.58 -47.23 3.02
N ALA A 52 28.40 -47.81 4.20
CA ALA A 52 27.71 -47.14 5.32
C ALA A 52 28.40 -45.84 5.77
N LEU A 53 29.75 -45.82 5.78
CA LEU A 53 30.51 -44.61 6.11
C LEU A 53 30.41 -43.55 5.01
N THR A 54 30.45 -43.95 3.74
CA THR A 54 30.25 -43.03 2.61
C THR A 54 28.84 -42.45 2.63
N ASP A 55 27.80 -43.29 2.74
CA ASP A 55 26.40 -42.86 2.77
C ASP A 55 26.15 -41.89 3.92
N ARG A 56 26.75 -42.14 5.11
CA ARG A 56 26.67 -41.21 6.24
C ARG A 56 27.37 -39.89 5.96
N THR A 57 28.55 -39.93 5.33
CA THR A 57 29.32 -38.72 4.98
C THR A 57 28.56 -37.89 3.96
N GLU A 58 28.01 -38.52 2.93
CA GLU A 58 27.18 -37.87 1.91
C GLU A 58 25.92 -37.26 2.52
N LYS A 59 25.23 -37.98 3.41
CA LYS A 59 24.06 -37.44 4.12
C LYS A 59 24.41 -36.20 4.94
N ILE A 60 25.50 -36.25 5.71
CA ILE A 60 25.94 -35.10 6.52
C ILE A 60 26.30 -33.92 5.61
N GLN A 61 27.01 -34.18 4.50
CA GLN A 61 27.39 -33.14 3.56
C GLN A 61 26.15 -32.49 2.94
N ASN A 62 25.16 -33.30 2.52
CA ASN A 62 23.90 -32.83 1.99
C ASN A 62 23.09 -32.02 3.01
N GLU A 63 23.06 -32.44 4.28
CA GLU A 63 22.40 -31.70 5.36
C GLU A 63 23.10 -30.36 5.63
N ILE A 64 24.43 -30.32 5.63
CA ILE A 64 25.22 -29.09 5.81
C ILE A 64 24.98 -28.12 4.64
N ASP A 65 24.99 -28.62 3.41
CA ASP A 65 24.80 -27.78 2.22
C ASP A 65 23.36 -27.30 2.12
N SER A 66 22.37 -28.14 2.46
CA SER A 66 20.98 -27.73 2.58
C SER A 66 20.79 -26.65 3.65
N ALA A 67 21.40 -26.80 4.82
CA ALA A 67 21.33 -25.81 5.89
C ALA A 67 22.00 -24.48 5.50
N ARG A 68 23.14 -24.52 4.79
CA ARG A 68 23.80 -23.33 4.24
C ARG A 68 22.92 -22.62 3.23
N ASN A 69 22.32 -23.37 2.30
CA ASN A 69 21.43 -22.81 1.29
C ASN A 69 20.16 -22.21 1.94
N ALA A 70 19.56 -22.89 2.91
CA ALA A 70 18.42 -22.38 3.65
C ALA A 70 18.76 -21.08 4.39
N LYS A 71 19.93 -21.02 5.04
CA LYS A 71 20.41 -19.80 5.70
C LYS A 71 20.64 -18.66 4.69
N ALA A 72 21.29 -18.94 3.56
CA ALA A 72 21.53 -17.94 2.53
C ALA A 72 20.22 -17.40 1.94
N SER A 73 19.24 -18.27 1.66
CA SER A 73 17.90 -17.88 1.19
C SER A 73 17.18 -17.03 2.23
N ALA A 74 17.23 -17.39 3.52
CA ALA A 74 16.61 -16.61 4.59
C ALA A 74 17.26 -15.22 4.76
N GLU A 75 18.58 -15.12 4.65
CA GLU A 75 19.30 -13.84 4.67
C GLU A 75 18.91 -12.98 3.46
N GLN A 76 18.82 -13.57 2.26
CA GLN A 76 18.39 -12.88 1.05
C GLN A 76 16.94 -12.39 1.15
N GLU A 77 16.04 -13.21 1.69
CA GLU A 77 14.64 -12.83 1.91
C GLU A 77 14.52 -11.71 2.95
N ALA A 78 15.29 -11.77 4.05
CA ALA A 78 15.33 -10.71 5.04
C ALA A 78 15.82 -9.37 4.46
N VAL A 79 16.80 -9.39 3.56
CA VAL A 79 17.25 -8.19 2.83
C VAL A 79 16.14 -7.67 1.92
N GLN A 80 15.47 -8.54 1.15
CA GLN A 80 14.36 -8.15 0.28
C GLN A 80 13.22 -7.50 1.07
N ILE A 81 12.84 -8.08 2.21
CA ILE A 81 11.80 -7.53 3.09
C ILE A 81 12.21 -6.15 3.61
N ARG A 82 13.46 -5.98 4.07
CA ARG A 82 13.95 -4.68 4.57
C ARG A 82 13.95 -3.62 3.47
N THR A 83 14.38 -3.99 2.26
CA THR A 83 14.33 -3.09 1.09
C THR A 83 12.89 -2.72 0.76
N ALA A 84 11.98 -3.70 0.69
CA ALA A 84 10.57 -3.47 0.42
C ALA A 84 9.92 -2.56 1.47
N LEU A 85 10.25 -2.73 2.76
CA LEU A 85 9.80 -1.81 3.82
C LEU A 85 10.32 -0.39 3.61
N GLY A 86 11.61 -0.24 3.29
CA GLY A 86 12.19 1.07 3.00
C GLY A 86 11.57 1.76 1.77
N ASP A 87 11.21 0.98 0.75
CA ASP A 87 10.52 1.48 -0.44
C ASP A 87 9.08 1.88 -0.14
N ILE A 88 8.36 1.12 0.72
CA ILE A 88 7.01 1.47 1.19
C ILE A 88 7.03 2.80 1.96
N ASP A 89 7.98 3.01 2.87
CA ASP A 89 8.05 4.25 3.65
C ASP A 89 8.34 5.47 2.76
N LYS A 90 9.22 5.31 1.76
CA LYS A 90 9.46 6.35 0.74
C LYS A 90 8.23 6.64 -0.09
N GLU A 91 7.55 5.60 -0.57
CA GLU A 91 6.35 5.74 -1.39
C GLU A 91 5.21 6.38 -0.60
N ARG A 92 5.02 5.99 0.67
CA ARG A 92 4.08 6.62 1.58
C ARG A 92 4.39 8.11 1.75
N SER A 93 5.66 8.46 1.97
CA SER A 93 6.08 9.86 2.13
C SER A 93 5.82 10.66 0.85
N ARG A 94 6.05 10.05 -0.33
CA ARG A 94 5.74 10.65 -1.63
C ARG A 94 4.24 10.89 -1.80
N ILE A 95 3.41 9.89 -1.53
CA ILE A 95 1.94 9.99 -1.63
C ILE A 95 1.41 11.09 -0.69
N LEU A 96 1.91 11.17 0.55
CA LEU A 96 1.48 12.21 1.50
C LEU A 96 1.90 13.60 1.03
N ALA A 97 3.13 13.77 0.54
CA ALA A 97 3.58 15.04 0.00
C ALA A 97 2.78 15.48 -1.23
N GLU A 98 2.43 14.54 -2.12
CA GLU A 98 1.56 14.81 -3.28
C GLU A 98 0.14 15.18 -2.84
N ALA A 99 -0.42 14.50 -1.85
CA ALA A 99 -1.73 14.82 -1.30
C ALA A 99 -1.77 16.22 -0.65
N ASP A 100 -0.74 16.60 0.10
CA ASP A 100 -0.63 17.93 0.71
C ASP A 100 -0.53 19.03 -0.35
N GLN A 101 0.25 18.80 -1.42
CA GLN A 101 0.32 19.72 -2.56
C GLN A 101 -1.02 19.87 -3.28
N GLN A 102 -1.72 18.77 -3.53
CA GLN A 102 -3.04 18.79 -4.16
C GLN A 102 -4.08 19.48 -3.26
N ALA A 103 -4.06 19.23 -1.96
CA ALA A 103 -4.96 19.89 -1.01
C ALA A 103 -4.72 21.41 -0.97
N ALA A 104 -3.45 21.84 -0.95
CA ALA A 104 -3.08 23.26 -1.00
C ALA A 104 -3.52 23.91 -2.31
N ALA A 105 -3.33 23.24 -3.45
CA ALA A 105 -3.77 23.72 -4.76
C ALA A 105 -5.30 23.84 -4.84
N LEU A 106 -6.03 22.83 -4.36
CA LEU A 106 -7.50 22.83 -4.34
C LEU A 106 -8.05 23.94 -3.44
N LEU A 107 -7.44 24.19 -2.28
CA LEU A 107 -7.82 25.29 -1.41
C LEU A 107 -7.56 26.66 -2.05
N ALA A 108 -6.42 26.84 -2.72
CA ALA A 108 -6.09 28.08 -3.41
C ALA A 108 -7.06 28.33 -4.59
N GLU A 109 -7.31 27.32 -5.42
CA GLU A 109 -8.26 27.39 -6.52
C GLU A 109 -9.68 27.64 -6.02
N GLY A 110 -10.10 26.92 -4.98
CA GLY A 110 -11.42 27.09 -4.35
C GLY A 110 -11.65 28.50 -3.83
N ARG A 111 -10.64 29.11 -3.19
CA ARG A 111 -10.73 30.52 -2.74
C ARG A 111 -10.89 31.48 -3.90
N VAL A 112 -10.09 31.34 -4.95
CA VAL A 112 -10.19 32.19 -6.16
C VAL A 112 -11.56 32.07 -6.81
N ARG A 113 -12.10 30.84 -6.89
CA ARG A 113 -13.42 30.57 -7.45
C ARG A 113 -14.53 31.21 -6.62
N ILE A 114 -14.50 31.00 -5.30
CA ILE A 114 -15.49 31.60 -4.37
C ILE A 114 -15.44 33.12 -4.45
N ASP A 115 -14.25 33.74 -4.47
CA ASP A 115 -14.13 35.20 -4.60
C ASP A 115 -14.71 35.73 -5.91
N ALA A 116 -14.57 34.98 -7.02
CA ALA A 116 -15.17 35.33 -8.29
C ALA A 116 -16.70 35.17 -8.27
N GLU A 117 -17.21 34.07 -7.72
CA GLU A 117 -18.65 33.82 -7.57
C GLU A 117 -19.31 34.87 -6.66
N MET A 118 -18.67 35.24 -5.55
CA MET A 118 -19.16 36.27 -4.64
C MET A 118 -19.29 37.63 -5.31
N LYS A 119 -18.31 38.02 -6.13
CA LYS A 119 -18.37 39.27 -6.91
C LYS A 119 -19.51 39.25 -7.93
N ASP A 120 -19.75 38.13 -8.59
CA ASP A 120 -20.87 37.98 -9.54
C ASP A 120 -22.23 38.07 -8.82
N ILE A 121 -22.36 37.41 -7.67
CA ILE A 121 -23.56 37.49 -6.83
C ILE A 121 -23.80 38.93 -6.35
N GLU A 122 -22.76 39.63 -5.89
CA GLU A 122 -22.86 41.02 -5.43
C GLU A 122 -23.29 41.94 -6.58
N ALA A 123 -22.68 41.80 -7.77
CA ALA A 123 -23.05 42.57 -8.94
C ALA A 123 -24.52 42.34 -9.36
N LYS A 124 -24.98 41.08 -9.34
CA LYS A 124 -26.38 40.74 -9.60
C LYS A 124 -27.32 41.32 -8.55
N ALA A 125 -26.98 41.20 -7.27
CA ALA A 125 -27.78 41.76 -6.18
C ALA A 125 -27.90 43.29 -6.29
N MET A 126 -26.81 43.99 -6.63
CA MET A 126 -26.84 45.44 -6.87
C MET A 126 -27.73 45.80 -8.06
N SER A 127 -27.64 45.06 -9.16
CA SER A 127 -28.51 45.23 -10.32
C SER A 127 -29.98 45.01 -9.97
N ASP A 128 -30.29 43.98 -9.18
CA ASP A 128 -31.66 43.67 -8.74
C ASP A 128 -32.22 44.75 -7.81
N ILE A 129 -31.40 45.28 -6.90
CA ILE A 129 -31.76 46.41 -6.04
C ILE A 129 -32.07 47.67 -6.88
N ALA A 130 -31.24 47.97 -7.87
CA ALA A 130 -31.46 49.11 -8.76
C ALA A 130 -32.77 48.95 -9.55
N ASN A 131 -33.01 47.77 -10.11
CA ASN A 131 -34.23 47.44 -10.83
C ASN A 131 -35.48 47.52 -9.93
N ALA A 132 -35.38 47.01 -8.69
CA ALA A 132 -36.46 47.09 -7.71
C ALA A 132 -36.76 48.54 -7.32
N SER A 133 -35.73 49.36 -7.09
CA SER A 133 -35.87 50.78 -6.75
C SER A 133 -36.55 51.56 -7.88
N SER A 134 -36.20 51.28 -9.14
CA SER A 134 -36.88 51.87 -10.30
C SER A 134 -38.36 51.50 -10.34
N ARG A 135 -38.70 50.21 -10.17
CA ARG A 135 -40.09 49.73 -10.15
C ARG A 135 -40.90 50.38 -9.04
N VAL A 136 -40.35 50.46 -7.83
CA VAL A 136 -41.01 51.13 -6.69
C VAL A 136 -41.22 52.62 -6.97
N GLY A 137 -40.23 53.29 -7.59
CA GLY A 137 -40.37 54.69 -7.98
C GLY A 137 -41.47 54.93 -8.99
N ASP A 138 -41.60 54.06 -9.99
CA ASP A 138 -42.65 54.14 -11.01
C ASP A 138 -44.04 53.85 -10.42
N GLU A 139 -44.15 52.86 -9.52
CA GLU A 139 -45.37 52.55 -8.79
C GLU A 139 -45.80 53.72 -7.88
N LEU A 140 -44.86 54.33 -7.16
CA LEU A 140 -45.14 55.50 -6.31
C LEU A 140 -45.61 56.70 -7.14
N ARG A 141 -45.01 56.96 -8.30
CA ARG A 141 -45.46 58.02 -9.22
C ARG A 141 -46.88 57.75 -9.72
N ALA A 142 -47.17 56.52 -10.14
CA ALA A 142 -48.50 56.14 -10.59
C ALA A 142 -49.56 56.35 -9.49
N GLU A 143 -49.23 56.00 -8.25
CA GLU A 143 -50.11 56.18 -7.10
C GLU A 143 -50.32 57.67 -6.76
N ILE A 144 -49.27 58.49 -6.82
CA ILE A 144 -49.38 59.95 -6.63
C ILE A 144 -50.27 60.57 -7.72
N VAL A 145 -50.11 60.18 -8.99
CA VAL A 145 -50.95 60.67 -10.10
C VAL A 145 -52.41 60.28 -9.85
N ARG A 146 -52.67 59.04 -9.43
CA ARG A 146 -54.01 58.54 -9.08
C ARG A 146 -54.64 59.34 -7.95
N LEU A 147 -53.93 59.53 -6.83
CA LEU A 147 -54.42 60.29 -5.67
C LEU A 147 -54.63 61.77 -6.00
N SER A 148 -53.75 62.36 -6.80
CA SER A 148 -53.86 63.76 -7.24
C SER A 148 -55.08 63.98 -8.15
N ALA A 149 -55.39 63.04 -9.04
CA ALA A 149 -56.59 63.10 -9.87
C ALA A 149 -57.87 63.06 -9.02
N ILE A 150 -57.92 62.20 -7.99
CA ILE A 150 -59.04 62.11 -7.04
C ILE A 150 -59.19 63.42 -6.25
N ALA A 151 -58.09 63.98 -5.75
CA ALA A 151 -58.10 65.25 -5.03
C ALA A 151 -58.54 66.42 -5.93
N THR A 152 -58.08 66.45 -7.17
CA THR A 152 -58.42 67.48 -8.15
C THR A 152 -59.91 67.45 -8.51
N ASP A 153 -60.49 66.27 -8.78
CA ASP A 153 -61.93 66.13 -9.04
C ASP A 153 -62.77 66.69 -7.88
N ARG A 154 -62.35 66.41 -6.63
CA ARG A 154 -63.02 66.91 -5.43
C ARG A 154 -62.89 68.43 -5.27
N VAL A 155 -61.71 69.00 -5.53
CA VAL A 155 -61.48 70.46 -5.44
C VAL A 155 -62.25 71.20 -6.53
N VAL A 156 -62.20 70.73 -7.78
CA VAL A 156 -62.92 71.35 -8.91
C VAL A 156 -64.42 71.33 -8.66
N ARG A 157 -64.99 70.21 -8.21
CA ARG A 157 -66.42 70.13 -7.82
C ARG A 157 -66.80 71.10 -6.71
N THR A 158 -65.90 71.41 -5.79
CA THR A 158 -66.15 72.33 -4.67
C THR A 158 -65.98 73.80 -5.09
N ALA A 159 -65.14 74.09 -6.09
CA ALA A 159 -64.83 75.43 -6.57
C ALA A 159 -65.73 75.92 -7.72
N LEU A 160 -66.51 75.05 -8.35
CA LEU A 160 -67.49 75.39 -9.39
C LEU A 160 -68.75 76.00 -8.76
N ASP A 161 -68.81 77.35 -8.76
CA ASP A 161 -70.05 78.11 -8.57
C ASP A 161 -70.58 78.65 -9.93
N ASP A 162 -71.83 79.13 -9.96
CA ASP A 162 -72.46 79.63 -11.20
C ASP A 162 -71.63 80.72 -11.90
N ARG A 163 -70.88 81.52 -11.13
CA ARG A 163 -70.06 82.63 -11.61
C ARG A 163 -68.77 82.14 -12.26
N ALA A 164 -68.11 81.15 -11.67
CA ALA A 164 -66.93 80.49 -12.23
C ALA A 164 -67.28 79.75 -13.53
N GLN A 165 -68.47 79.16 -13.60
CA GLN A 165 -68.97 78.46 -14.79
C GLN A 165 -69.16 79.42 -15.98
N GLN A 166 -69.76 80.59 -15.75
CA GLN A 166 -69.94 81.62 -16.78
C GLN A 166 -68.60 82.18 -17.29
N ASN A 167 -67.67 82.48 -16.37
CA ASN A 167 -66.33 82.95 -16.76
C ASN A 167 -65.56 81.91 -17.60
N LEU A 168 -65.67 80.61 -17.28
CA LEU A 168 -65.05 79.54 -18.07
C LEU A 168 -65.64 79.43 -19.49
N ILE A 169 -66.94 79.66 -19.64
CA ILE A 169 -67.62 79.67 -20.96
C ILE A 169 -67.11 80.85 -21.79
N GLU A 170 -67.05 82.05 -21.21
CA GLU A 170 -66.53 83.25 -21.88
C GLU A 170 -65.07 83.06 -22.32
N ASP A 171 -64.23 82.49 -21.45
CA ASP A 171 -62.79 82.27 -21.72
C ASP A 171 -62.56 81.16 -22.77
N PHE A 172 -63.43 80.13 -22.79
CA PHE A 172 -63.43 79.13 -23.85
C PHE A 172 -63.84 79.74 -25.20
N ILE A 173 -64.95 80.48 -25.25
CA ILE A 173 -65.42 81.18 -26.46
C ILE A 173 -64.34 82.12 -26.99
N SER A 174 -63.65 82.84 -26.10
CA SER A 174 -62.47 83.66 -26.44
C SER A 174 -61.36 82.83 -27.08
N LYS A 175 -60.92 81.72 -26.46
CA LYS A 175 -59.80 80.91 -26.97
C LYS A 175 -60.12 80.16 -28.27
N VAL A 176 -61.32 79.59 -28.42
CA VAL A 176 -61.70 78.90 -29.67
C VAL A 176 -62.16 79.87 -30.76
N GLY A 177 -62.70 81.03 -30.39
CA GLY A 177 -63.05 82.11 -31.32
C GLY A 177 -61.84 82.81 -31.94
N VAL A 178 -60.70 82.84 -31.24
CA VAL A 178 -59.43 83.41 -31.72
C VAL A 178 -58.59 82.41 -32.54
N SER A 179 -58.93 81.11 -32.52
CA SER A 179 -58.24 80.06 -33.28
C SER A 179 -58.79 79.83 -34.71
N ARG A 180 -59.56 80.77 -35.26
CA ARG A 180 -59.97 80.78 -36.66
C ARG A 180 -59.47 82.02 -37.38
#